data_AF-A0A1B6HPF5-F1
#
_entry.id   AF-A0A1B6HPF5-F1
#
_cell.length_a   1.000
_cell.length_b   1.000
_cell.length_c   1.000
_cell.angle_alpha   90.00
_cell.angle_beta   90.00
_cell.angle_gamma   90.00
#
_symmetry.space_group_name_H-M   'P 1'
#
loop_
_entity.id
_entity.type
_entity.pdbx_description
1 polymer ?
#
loop_
_entity_poly.entity_id
_entity_poly.type
_entity_poly.pdbx_seq_one_letter_code
_entity_poly.pdbx_strand_id
1 'polypeptide(L)'
;MVSREPRLSVMMRCSSVVFLFLAQCSTGARILAVFHTFSMSHFAVFEPLVLQLISRGHEVVLVSGYPLSAPSNKYEHIDIMEAKQKFNGSWSLGSFPEIPTAFQNVLAIIGKQIEENENVFRLGRVQ
;
A
#
# COMPACT_ATOMS: atom_id res chain seq x y z
N MET A 1 13.52 -32.86 -47.89
CA MET A 1 13.48 -31.84 -46.81
C MET A 1 12.07 -31.82 -46.24
N VAL A 2 11.83 -32.53 -45.14
CA VAL A 2 10.54 -32.51 -44.43
C VAL A 2 10.56 -31.28 -43.51
N SER A 3 9.66 -30.33 -43.76
CA SER A 3 9.58 -29.07 -43.01
C SER A 3 9.27 -29.36 -41.53
N ARG A 4 10.20 -28.97 -40.64
CA ARG A 4 10.09 -29.13 -39.18
C ARG A 4 9.15 -28.10 -38.51
N GLU A 5 8.63 -27.16 -39.29
CA GLU A 5 7.83 -26.00 -38.87
C GLU A 5 6.57 -26.30 -38.01
N PRO A 6 5.72 -27.30 -38.30
CA PRO A 6 4.46 -27.46 -37.55
C PRO A 6 4.67 -28.00 -36.13
N ARG A 7 5.72 -28.81 -35.92
CA ARG A 7 6.00 -29.40 -34.60
C ARG A 7 6.51 -28.36 -33.60
N LEU A 8 7.31 -27.40 -34.05
CA LEU A 8 7.81 -26.32 -33.22
C LEU A 8 6.67 -25.39 -32.79
N SER A 9 5.77 -25.05 -33.72
CA SER A 9 4.60 -24.20 -33.47
C SER A 9 3.62 -24.84 -32.47
N VAL A 10 3.35 -26.15 -32.61
CA VAL A 10 2.49 -26.88 -31.67
C VAL A 10 3.13 -26.96 -30.29
N MET A 11 4.43 -27.26 -30.20
CA MET A 11 5.14 -27.36 -28.93
C MET A 11 5.19 -26.01 -28.19
N MET A 12 5.37 -24.91 -28.93
CA MET A 12 5.33 -23.55 -28.38
C MET A 12 3.94 -23.18 -27.84
N ARG A 13 2.86 -23.55 -28.55
CA ARG A 13 1.47 -23.37 -28.07
C ARG A 13 1.19 -24.19 -26.80
N CYS A 14 1.61 -25.44 -26.78
CA CYS A 14 1.48 -26.30 -25.59
C CYS A 14 2.25 -25.72 -24.40
N SER A 15 3.47 -25.22 -24.62
CA SER A 15 4.28 -24.59 -23.57
C SER A 15 3.60 -23.34 -23.00
N SER A 16 3.00 -22.49 -23.84
CA SER A 16 2.25 -21.31 -23.38
C SER A 16 1.02 -21.67 -22.55
N VAL A 17 0.27 -22.70 -22.95
CA VAL A 17 -0.90 -23.18 -22.18
C VAL A 17 -0.47 -23.74 -20.82
N VAL A 18 0.61 -24.52 -20.78
CA VAL A 18 1.17 -25.04 -19.52
C VAL A 18 1.63 -23.90 -18.61
N PHE A 19 2.30 -22.89 -19.15
CA PHE A 19 2.73 -21.73 -18.37
C PHE A 19 1.55 -20.94 -17.77
N LEU A 20 0.49 -20.72 -18.55
CA LEU A 20 -0.73 -20.07 -18.06
C LEU A 20 -1.42 -20.87 -16.96
N PHE A 21 -1.46 -22.20 -17.08
CA PHE A 21 -1.99 -23.08 -16.02
C PHE A 21 -1.15 -23.00 -14.75
N LEU A 22 0.17 -23.06 -14.86
CA LEU A 22 1.07 -22.96 -13.70
C LEU A 22 0.97 -21.60 -13.00
N ALA A 23 0.79 -20.52 -13.77
CA ALA A 23 0.59 -19.18 -13.21
C ALA A 23 -0.70 -19.08 -12.38
N GLN A 24 -1.75 -19.85 -12.70
CA GLN A 24 -3.00 -19.92 -11.92
C GLN A 24 -2.84 -20.72 -10.61
N CYS A 25 -1.83 -21.59 -10.53
CA CYS A 25 -1.53 -22.37 -9.33
C CYS A 25 -0.64 -21.64 -8.32
N SER A 26 -0.18 -20.42 -8.63
CA SER A 26 0.61 -19.60 -7.73
C SER A 26 -0.27 -19.07 -6.59
N THR A 27 0.04 -19.43 -5.35
CA THR A 27 -0.55 -18.79 -4.17
C THR A 27 0.16 -17.45 -3.91
N GLY A 28 -0.61 -16.37 -3.76
CA GLY A 28 -0.05 -15.09 -3.31
C GLY A 28 0.55 -15.22 -1.91
N ALA A 29 1.69 -14.58 -1.65
CA ALA A 29 2.29 -14.55 -0.32
C ALA A 29 1.31 -13.96 0.71
N ARG A 30 1.34 -14.48 1.94
CA ARG A 30 0.66 -13.85 3.09
C ARG A 30 1.40 -12.55 3.44
N ILE A 31 0.72 -11.41 3.31
CA ILE A 31 1.29 -10.07 3.49
C ILE A 31 1.02 -9.60 4.91
N LEU A 32 2.07 -9.33 5.68
CA LEU A 32 1.95 -8.61 6.95
C LEU A 32 2.08 -7.11 6.71
N ALA A 33 0.98 -6.38 6.88
CA ALA A 33 0.93 -4.94 6.72
C ALA A 33 1.12 -4.25 8.07
N VAL A 34 2.28 -3.60 8.25
CA VAL A 34 2.62 -2.77 9.42
C VAL A 34 3.02 -1.39 8.94
N PHE A 35 2.41 -0.35 9.52
CA PHE A 35 2.71 1.05 9.19
C PHE A 35 3.29 1.77 10.40
N HIS A 36 4.14 2.76 10.12
CA HIS A 36 5.06 3.41 11.07
C HIS A 36 4.36 4.27 12.13
N THR A 37 3.17 4.80 11.83
CA THR A 37 2.50 5.80 12.68
C THR A 37 1.02 5.50 12.84
N PHE A 38 0.55 5.49 14.09
CA PHE A 38 -0.82 5.12 14.48
C PHE A 38 -1.81 6.30 14.38
N SER A 39 -1.62 7.20 13.42
CA SER A 39 -2.51 8.34 13.17
C SER A 39 -3.43 8.08 11.98
N MET A 40 -4.63 8.65 12.01
CA MET A 40 -5.63 8.47 10.94
C MET A 40 -5.11 9.00 9.60
N SER A 41 -4.40 10.14 9.61
CA SER A 41 -3.86 10.74 8.39
C SER A 41 -2.84 9.84 7.69
N HIS A 42 -2.04 9.08 8.44
CA HIS A 42 -1.11 8.11 7.85
C HIS A 42 -1.84 6.83 7.43
N PHE A 43 -2.81 6.36 8.22
CA PHE A 43 -3.59 5.17 7.86
C PHE A 43 -4.37 5.38 6.56
N ALA A 44 -5.00 6.53 6.37
CA ALA A 44 -5.81 6.85 5.18
C ALA A 44 -5.02 6.76 3.86
N VAL A 45 -3.70 6.96 3.89
CA VAL A 45 -2.84 6.81 2.70
C VAL A 45 -2.67 5.33 2.32
N PHE A 46 -2.59 4.44 3.31
CA PHE A 46 -2.32 3.01 3.09
C PHE A 46 -3.57 2.14 3.04
N GLU A 47 -4.69 2.58 3.61
CA GLU A 47 -5.98 1.92 3.54
C GLU A 47 -6.37 1.47 2.11
N PRO A 48 -6.35 2.33 1.07
CA PRO A 48 -6.71 1.91 -0.27
C PRO A 48 -5.74 0.87 -0.83
N LEU A 49 -4.45 0.93 -0.50
CA LEU A 49 -3.47 -0.09 -0.92
C LEU A 49 -3.83 -1.45 -0.31
N VAL A 50 -4.11 -1.51 0.99
CA VAL A 50 -4.47 -2.76 1.69
C VAL A 50 -5.77 -3.34 1.12
N LEU A 51 -6.79 -2.50 0.93
CA LEU A 51 -8.07 -2.93 0.33
C LEU A 51 -7.87 -3.48 -1.08
N GLN A 52 -6.98 -2.88 -1.88
CA GLN A 52 -6.69 -3.32 -3.26
C GLN A 52 -5.85 -4.60 -3.33
N LEU A 53 -5.04 -4.89 -2.31
CA LEU A 53 -4.37 -6.19 -2.17
C LEU A 53 -5.38 -7.29 -1.85
N ILE A 54 -6.26 -7.03 -0.87
CA ILE A 54 -7.33 -7.95 -0.49
C ILE A 54 -8.27 -8.22 -1.68
N SER A 55 -8.67 -7.19 -2.42
CA SER A 55 -9.57 -7.33 -3.58
C SER A 55 -8.97 -8.14 -4.73
N ARG A 56 -7.63 -8.15 -4.87
CA ARG A 56 -6.89 -8.97 -5.83
C ARG A 56 -6.64 -10.41 -5.35
N GLY A 57 -7.13 -10.77 -4.17
CA GLY A 57 -7.03 -12.11 -3.61
C GLY A 57 -5.77 -12.37 -2.78
N HIS A 58 -4.97 -11.34 -2.48
CA HIS A 58 -3.87 -11.48 -1.54
C HIS A 58 -4.41 -11.66 -0.11
N GLU A 59 -3.76 -12.54 0.65
CA GLU A 59 -4.03 -12.70 2.07
C GLU A 59 -3.24 -11.65 2.85
N VAL A 60 -3.93 -10.81 3.62
CA VAL A 60 -3.31 -9.70 4.34
C VAL A 60 -3.62 -9.81 5.83
N VAL A 61 -2.57 -9.75 6.65
CA VAL A 61 -2.63 -9.54 8.10
C VAL A 61 -2.30 -8.08 8.35
N LEU A 62 -3.29 -7.29 8.77
CA LEU A 62 -3.12 -5.87 9.06
C LEU A 62 -2.90 -5.64 10.54
N VAL A 63 -1.80 -4.99 10.90
CA VAL A 63 -1.57 -4.47 12.26
C VAL A 63 -1.98 -3.00 12.28
N SER A 64 -3.11 -2.68 12.91
CA SER A 64 -3.65 -1.31 12.92
C SER A 64 -4.63 -1.09 14.07
N GLY A 65 -4.77 0.15 14.54
CA GLY A 65 -5.87 0.57 15.42
C GLY A 65 -7.10 1.07 14.66
N TYR A 66 -7.15 0.78 13.35
CA TYR A 66 -8.21 1.13 12.41
C TYR A 66 -8.62 -0.15 11.66
N PRO A 67 -9.78 -0.76 12.01
CA PRO A 67 -10.27 -1.95 11.33
C PRO A 67 -10.75 -1.59 9.92
N LEU A 68 -10.59 -2.52 8.98
CA LEU A 68 -11.13 -2.40 7.63
C LEU A 68 -12.49 -3.09 7.54
N SER A 69 -13.41 -2.49 6.80
CA SER A 69 -14.67 -3.12 6.40
C SER A 69 -14.45 -4.05 5.20
N ALA A 70 -13.56 -5.04 5.32
CA ALA A 70 -13.24 -5.98 4.24
C ALA A 70 -14.03 -7.30 4.41
N PRO A 71 -14.93 -7.68 3.49
CA PRO A 71 -15.82 -8.84 3.64
C PRO A 71 -15.14 -10.17 3.21
N SER A 72 -13.87 -10.40 3.57
CA SER A 72 -13.14 -11.57 3.06
C SER A 72 -12.41 -12.35 4.15
N ASN A 73 -12.35 -13.67 3.96
CA ASN A 73 -11.48 -14.59 4.70
C ASN A 73 -9.98 -14.41 4.42
N LYS A 74 -9.63 -13.47 3.52
CA LYS A 74 -8.26 -13.08 3.17
C LYS A 74 -7.76 -11.86 3.96
N TYR A 75 -8.54 -11.43 4.95
CA TYR A 75 -8.20 -10.32 5.84
C TYR A 75 -8.15 -10.81 7.28
N GLU A 76 -7.01 -10.58 7.93
CA GLU A 76 -6.82 -10.76 9.36
C GLU A 76 -6.43 -9.40 9.96
N HIS A 77 -6.98 -9.07 11.12
CA HIS A 77 -6.73 -7.80 11.80
C HIS A 77 -6.12 -8.05 13.17
N ILE A 78 -4.92 -7.54 13.38
CA ILE A 78 -4.27 -7.46 14.67
C ILE A 78 -4.55 -6.06 15.21
N ASP A 79 -5.48 -5.99 16.17
CA ASP A 79 -5.86 -4.74 16.81
C ASP A 79 -4.76 -4.25 17.76
N ILE A 80 -4.35 -3.01 17.57
CA ILE A 80 -3.39 -2.29 18.40
C ILE A 80 -3.99 -0.98 18.93
N MET A 81 -5.31 -0.97 19.22
CA MET A 81 -6.04 0.20 19.70
C MET A 81 -5.40 0.82 20.95
N GLU A 82 -4.83 0.03 21.87
CA GLU A 82 -4.09 0.52 23.03
C GLU A 82 -2.86 1.34 22.63
N ALA A 83 -2.04 0.84 21.69
CA ALA A 83 -0.88 1.57 21.19
C ALA A 83 -1.29 2.88 20.48
N LYS A 84 -2.40 2.85 19.73
CA LYS A 84 -3.02 4.04 19.13
C LYS A 84 -3.47 5.05 20.19
N GLN A 85 -4.10 4.61 21.28
CA GLN A 85 -4.52 5.50 22.37
C GLN A 85 -3.32 6.12 23.08
N LYS A 86 -2.26 5.35 23.33
CA LYS A 86 -1.02 5.88 23.92
C LYS A 86 -0.34 6.89 22.99
N PHE A 87 -0.40 6.67 21.68
CA PHE A 87 0.09 7.61 20.68
C PHE A 87 -0.76 8.88 20.66
N ASN A 88 -2.10 8.75 20.59
CA ASN A 88 -3.06 9.85 20.59
C ASN A 88 -3.13 10.53 21.98
N GLY A 89 -2.34 11.59 22.16
CA GLY A 89 -2.26 12.31 23.43
C GLY A 89 -0.83 12.40 23.98
N SER A 90 0.12 11.69 23.37
CA SER A 90 1.55 11.84 23.69
C SER A 90 2.16 13.18 23.22
N TRP A 91 1.44 13.90 22.34
CA TRP A 91 1.83 15.21 21.83
C TRP A 91 0.75 16.22 22.21
N SER A 92 0.98 17.00 23.28
CA SER A 92 0.11 18.14 23.61
C SER A 92 0.70 19.41 23.01
N LEU A 93 -0.12 20.24 22.36
CA LEU A 93 0.32 21.56 21.87
C LEU A 93 0.88 22.42 23.02
N GLY A 94 0.34 22.28 24.23
CA GLY A 94 0.85 22.96 25.43
C GLY A 94 2.24 22.48 25.89
N SER A 95 2.70 21.31 25.45
CA SER A 95 4.06 20.81 25.68
C SER A 95 5.09 21.51 24.78
N PHE A 96 4.64 22.29 23.80
CA PHE A 96 5.46 23.05 22.88
C PHE A 96 5.13 24.55 23.02
N PRO A 97 5.68 25.23 24.06
CA PRO A 97 5.45 26.67 24.26
C PRO A 97 5.96 27.49 23.07
N GLU A 98 6.94 26.96 22.34
CA GLU A 98 7.41 27.46 21.05
C GLU A 98 7.48 26.28 20.06
N ILE A 99 7.30 26.57 18.77
CA ILE A 99 7.45 25.56 17.73
C ILE A 99 8.93 25.13 17.68
N PRO A 100 9.25 23.83 17.94
CA PRO A 100 10.63 23.36 17.90
C PRO A 100 11.29 23.67 16.56
N THR A 101 12.57 24.03 16.58
CA THR A 101 13.33 24.35 15.35
C THR A 101 13.24 23.22 14.32
N ALA A 102 13.21 21.96 14.76
CA ALA A 102 13.01 20.82 13.87
C ALA A 102 11.68 20.89 13.10
N PHE A 103 10.59 21.30 13.75
CA PHE A 103 9.29 21.47 13.11
C PHE A 103 9.29 22.68 12.17
N GLN A 104 9.97 23.78 12.54
CA GLN A 104 10.15 24.92 11.63
C GLN A 104 10.91 24.53 10.36
N ASN A 105 11.97 23.72 10.49
CA ASN A 105 12.74 23.20 9.36
C ASN A 105 11.89 22.33 8.45
N VAL A 106 11.06 21.45 9.03
CA VAL A 106 10.12 20.62 8.26
C VAL A 106 9.09 21.48 7.54
N LEU A 107 8.50 22.48 8.20
CA LEU A 107 7.57 23.41 7.56
C LEU A 107 8.23 24.19 6.42
N ALA A 108 9.48 24.62 6.58
CA ALA A 108 10.24 25.30 5.54
C ALA A 108 10.50 24.39 4.32
N ILE A 109 10.84 23.12 4.56
CA ILE A 109 11.02 22.11 3.50
C ILE A 109 9.71 21.88 2.76
N ILE A 110 8.61 21.69 3.50
CA ILE A 110 7.28 21.49 2.91
C ILE A 110 6.87 22.71 2.09
N GLY A 111 7.09 23.93 2.61
CA GLY A 111 6.81 25.17 1.89
C GLY A 111 7.59 25.26 0.57
N LYS A 112 8.89 24.96 0.60
CA LYS A 112 9.74 24.93 -0.59
C LYS A 112 9.27 23.88 -1.60
N GLN A 113 8.89 22.69 -1.14
CA GLN A 113 8.35 21.65 -2.02
C GLN A 113 7.02 22.07 -2.65
N ILE A 114 6.12 22.72 -1.90
CA ILE A 114 4.87 23.22 -2.46
C ILE A 114 5.13 24.28 -3.53
N GLU A 115 6.05 25.22 -3.27
CA GLU A 115 6.42 26.26 -4.24
C GLU A 115 7.04 25.65 -5.51
N GLU A 116 7.98 24.71 -5.35
CA GLU A 116 8.64 24.03 -6.47
C GLU A 116 7.69 23.15 -7.30
N ASN A 117 6.62 22.63 -6.68
CA ASN A 117 5.66 21.74 -7.32
C ASN A 117 4.30 22.41 -7.55
N GLU A 118 4.18 23.74 -7.40
CA GLU A 118 2.90 24.45 -7.56
C GLU A 118 2.31 24.22 -8.96
N ASN A 119 3.19 24.10 -9.95
CA ASN A 119 2.87 23.76 -11.34
C ASN A 119 2.30 22.35 -11.52
N VAL A 120 2.65 21.38 -10.66
CA VAL A 120 2.12 20.00 -10.70
C VAL A 120 0.62 20.00 -10.40
N PHE A 121 0.15 20.85 -9.49
CA PHE A 121 -1.27 20.99 -9.19
C PHE A 121 -2.07 21.70 -10.29
N ARG A 122 -1.38 22.35 -11.24
CA ARG A 122 -1.99 22.97 -12.44
C ARG A 122 -2.02 22.02 -13.65
N LEU A 123 -1.34 20.88 -13.59
CA LEU A 123 -1.44 19.86 -14.63
C LEU A 123 -2.85 19.26 -14.62
N GLY A 124 -3.51 19.26 -15.78
CA GLY A 124 -4.83 18.65 -15.92
C GLY A 124 -4.79 17.20 -15.45
N ARG A 125 -5.73 16.80 -14.58
CA ARG A 125 -5.87 15.41 -14.16
C ARG A 125 -6.03 14.55 -15.40
N VAL A 126 -5.05 13.68 -15.66
CA VAL A 126 -5.19 12.62 -16.66
C VAL A 126 -6.27 11.68 -16.12
N GLN A 127 -7.44 11.72 -16.76
CA GLN A 127 -8.55 10.80 -16.49
C GLN A 127 -8.20 9.40 -16.96
#